data_AF-A0A151S533-F1
#
_entry.id   AF-A0A151S533-F1
#
_cell.length_a   1.000
_cell.length_b   1.000
_cell.length_c   1.000
_cell.angle_alpha   90.00
_cell.angle_beta   90.00
_cell.angle_gamma   90.00
#
_symmetry.space_group_name_H-M   'P 1'
#
loop_
_entity.id
_entity.type
_entity.pdbx_description
1 polymer ?
#
loop_
_entity_poly.entity_id
_entity_poly.type
_entity_poly.pdbx_seq_one_letter_code
_entity_poly.pdbx_strand_id
1 'polypeptide(L)' 'MKQHNASRQDAIEELLKEVEKAWKDINEACLNPTQVPMSFLLRVVNLARVMDVLYKEEDSYTNAGGLMKDYIKAILVDKI' A
#
# COMPACT_ATOMS: atom_id res chain seq x y z
N MET A 1 -5.15 -4.62 19.27
CA MET A 1 -6.19 -5.08 20.23
C MET A 1 -5.61 -5.29 21.63
N LYS A 2 -4.89 -6.39 21.94
CA LYS A 2 -4.44 -6.73 23.31
C LYS A 2 -3.73 -5.60 24.08
N GLN A 3 -2.82 -4.88 23.43
CA GLN A 3 -2.06 -3.79 24.07
C GLN A 3 -2.94 -2.63 24.57
N HIS A 4 -4.07 -2.37 23.91
CA HIS A 4 -4.94 -1.23 24.21
C HIS A 4 -6.34 -1.66 24.69
N ASN A 5 -6.54 -2.96 24.91
CA ASN A 5 -7.85 -3.58 25.18
C ASN A 5 -8.97 -3.08 24.22
N ALA A 6 -8.61 -2.89 22.94
CA ALA A 6 -9.50 -2.33 21.93
C ALA A 6 -10.19 -3.43 21.11
N SER A 7 -11.37 -3.13 20.56
CA SER A 7 -12.07 -4.04 19.64
C SER A 7 -11.32 -4.17 18.31
N ARG A 8 -11.69 -5.17 17.50
CA ARG A 8 -11.12 -5.32 16.14
C ARG A 8 -11.43 -4.11 15.27
N GLN A 9 -12.65 -3.59 15.37
CA GLN A 9 -13.10 -2.45 14.57
C GLN A 9 -12.32 -1.19 14.92
N ASP A 10 -12.20 -0.86 16.21
CA ASP A 10 -11.43 0.31 16.67
C ASP A 10 -9.97 0.22 16.23
N ALA A 11 -9.39 -1.00 16.28
CA ALA A 11 -8.01 -1.22 15.85
C ALA A 11 -7.84 -1.03 14.33
N ILE A 12 -8.82 -1.44 13.51
CA ILE A 12 -8.79 -1.22 12.06
C ILE A 12 -8.88 0.28 11.75
N GLU A 13 -9.82 0.98 12.37
CA GLU A 13 -10.01 2.43 12.16
C GLU A 13 -8.77 3.23 12.52
N GLU A 14 -8.11 2.89 13.64
CA GLU A 14 -6.90 3.59 14.06
C GLU A 14 -5.71 3.28 13.14
N LEU A 15 -5.55 2.04 12.70
CA LEU A 15 -4.50 1.68 11.73
C LEU A 15 -4.70 2.39 10.39
N LEU A 16 -5.95 2.57 9.94
CA LEU A 16 -6.24 3.32 8.70
C LEU A 16 -5.83 4.79 8.82
N LYS A 17 -6.01 5.43 9.98
CA LYS A 17 -5.52 6.79 10.23
C LYS A 17 -4.00 6.87 10.18
N GLU A 18 -3.31 5.89 10.76
CA GLU A 18 -1.84 5.83 10.70
C GLU A 18 -1.34 5.61 9.27
N VAL A 19 -2.03 4.81 8.45
CA VAL A 19 -1.74 4.68 7.01
C VAL A 19 -1.96 6.00 6.27
N GLU A 20 -3.05 6.71 6.53
CA GLU A 20 -3.32 8.02 5.93
C GLU A 20 -2.23 9.05 6.29
N LYS A 21 -1.82 9.06 7.56
CA LYS A 21 -0.73 9.92 8.04
C LYS A 21 0.59 9.57 7.36
N ALA A 22 0.95 8.28 7.27
CA ALA A 22 2.16 7.85 6.58
C ALA A 22 2.17 8.27 5.10
N TRP A 23 1.01 8.26 4.43
CA TRP A 23 0.90 8.80 3.07
C TRP A 23 1.16 10.31 3.00
N LYS A 24 0.69 11.09 3.97
CA LYS A 24 0.99 12.53 4.07
C LYS A 24 2.48 12.77 4.25
N ASP A 25 3.13 12.00 5.13
CA ASP A 25 4.57 12.09 5.38
C ASP A 25 5.39 11.76 4.11
N ILE A 26 5.01 10.71 3.36
CA ILE A 26 5.63 10.36 2.07
C ILE A 26 5.47 11.50 1.06
N ASN A 27 4.27 12.06 0.94
CA ASN A 27 3.99 13.13 -0.01
C ASN A 27 4.79 14.39 0.31
N GLU A 28 4.85 14.79 1.58
CA GLU A 28 5.66 15.93 2.02
C GLU A 28 7.14 15.70 1.75
N ALA A 29 7.68 14.52 2.08
CA ALA A 29 9.07 14.18 1.80
C ALA A 29 9.40 14.24 0.30
N CYS A 30 8.48 13.82 -0.58
CA CYS A 30 8.66 13.87 -2.03
C CYS A 30 8.64 15.28 -2.62
N LEU A 31 8.08 16.27 -1.91
CA LEU A 31 8.04 17.67 -2.33
C LEU A 31 9.30 18.45 -1.92
N ASN A 32 10.07 17.92 -0.98
CA ASN A 32 11.25 18.58 -0.43
C ASN A 32 12.55 18.03 -1.05
N PRO A 33 13.66 18.79 -1.00
CA PRO A 33 14.97 18.26 -1.38
C PRO A 33 15.36 17.05 -0.54
N THR A 34 15.70 15.94 -1.21
CA THR A 34 16.10 14.68 -0.57
C THR A 34 17.60 14.44 -0.70
N GLN A 35 18.19 13.70 0.26
CA GLN A 35 19.61 13.34 0.21
C GLN A 35 19.95 12.34 -0.90
N VAL A 36 18.94 11.61 -1.39
CA VAL A 36 19.07 10.63 -2.47
C VAL A 36 18.17 11.01 -3.65
N PRO A 37 18.49 10.60 -4.89
CA PRO A 37 17.66 10.93 -6.05
C PRO A 37 16.23 10.39 -5.94
N MET A 38 15.26 11.17 -6.42
CA MET A 38 13.85 10.77 -6.45
C MET A 38 13.59 9.49 -7.24
N SER A 39 14.39 9.21 -8.27
CA SER A 39 14.30 7.95 -9.04
C SER A 39 14.55 6.70 -8.17
N PHE A 40 15.38 6.83 -7.13
CA PHE A 40 15.59 5.76 -6.15
C PHE A 40 14.41 5.66 -5.18
N LEU A 41 13.96 6.79 -4.62
CA LEU A 41 12.84 6.84 -3.67
C LEU A 41 11.52 6.36 -4.28
N LEU A 42 11.30 6.62 -5.57
CA LEU A 42 10.12 6.15 -6.29
C LEU A 42 9.95 4.63 -6.24
N ARG A 43 11.02 3.84 -6.10
CA ARG A 43 10.91 2.39 -5.94
C ARG A 43 10.22 2.03 -4.61
N VAL A 44 10.56 2.74 -3.53
CA VAL A 44 9.95 2.56 -2.21
C VAL A 44 8.51 3.04 -2.20
N VAL A 45 8.24 4.21 -2.81
CA VAL A 45 6.88 4.73 -2.94
C VAL A 45 6.01 3.76 -3.75
N ASN A 46 6.51 3.23 -4.87
CA ASN A 46 5.77 2.26 -5.66
C ASN A 46 5.56 0.93 -4.93
N LEU A 47 6.49 0.50 -4.07
CA LEU A 47 6.26 -0.65 -3.20
C LEU A 47 5.09 -0.41 -2.23
N ALA A 48 5.02 0.77 -1.61
CA ALA A 48 3.88 1.13 -0.75
C ALA A 48 2.55 1.15 -1.52
N ARG A 49 2.54 1.67 -2.76
CA ARG A 49 1.36 1.63 -3.64
C ARG A 49 0.92 0.20 -3.96
N VAL A 50 1.87 -0.69 -4.24
CA VAL A 50 1.57 -2.10 -4.51
C VAL A 50 0.92 -2.77 -3.30
N MET A 51 1.35 -2.45 -2.07
CA MET A 51 0.71 -2.99 -0.86
C MET A 51 -0.76 -2.55 -0.73
N ASP A 52 -1.08 -1.30 -1.05
CA ASP A 52 -2.48 -0.81 -1.04
C ASP A 52 -3.34 -1.56 -2.09
N VAL A 53 -2.77 -1.90 -3.25
CA VAL A 53 -3.45 -2.70 -4.27
C VAL A 53 -3.65 -4.15 -3.84
N LEU A 54 -2.59 -4.80 -3.31
CA LEU A 54 -2.60 -6.22 -2.97
C LEU A 54 -3.54 -6.57 -1.82
N TYR A 55 -3.72 -5.65 -0.86
CA TYR A 55 -4.46 -5.90 0.38
C TYR A 55 -5.69 -5.01 0.56
N LYS A 56 -6.21 -4.44 -0.53
CA LYS A 56 -7.32 -3.47 -0.46
C LYS A 56 -8.57 -4.02 0.21
N GLU A 57 -8.94 -5.24 -0.18
CA GLU A 57 -10.16 -5.92 0.26
C GLU A 57 -9.80 -7.22 1.00
N GLU A 58 -8.99 -8.06 0.35
CA GLU A 58 -8.49 -9.33 0.86
C GLU A 58 -7.03 -9.52 0.47
N ASP A 59 -6.41 -10.59 0.98
CA ASP A 59 -5.06 -10.99 0.58
C ASP A 59 -5.05 -11.44 -0.89
N SER A 60 -4.84 -10.50 -1.81
CA SER A 60 -4.75 -10.79 -3.24
C SER A 60 -3.33 -11.21 -3.64
N TYR A 61 -2.37 -11.24 -2.72
CA TYR A 61 -1.00 -11.65 -3.00
C TYR A 61 -0.84 -13.17 -2.96
N THR A 62 -1.33 -13.82 -1.90
CA THR A 62 -1.22 -15.28 -1.77
C THR A 62 -2.50 -16.01 -2.18
N ASN A 63 -3.67 -15.34 -2.16
CA ASN A 63 -4.91 -15.94 -2.63
C ASN A 63 -4.97 -15.96 -4.16
N ALA A 64 -4.77 -17.14 -4.74
CA ALA A 64 -4.88 -17.35 -6.17
C ALA A 64 -6.31 -17.17 -6.72
N GLY A 65 -7.33 -17.06 -5.87
CA GLY A 65 -8.71 -16.71 -6.26
C GLY A 65 -9.00 -15.22 -6.28
N GLY A 66 -8.09 -14.37 -5.79
CA GLY A 66 -8.27 -12.92 -5.72
C GLY A 66 -8.06 -12.21 -7.06
N LEU A 67 -8.29 -10.89 -7.05
CA LEU A 67 -8.28 -10.02 -8.25
C LEU A 67 -6.92 -9.89 -8.94
N MET A 68 -5.82 -10.24 -8.26
CA MET A 68 -4.46 -9.99 -8.75
C MET A 68 -4.15 -10.75 -10.06
N LYS A 69 -4.75 -11.93 -10.26
CA LYS A 69 -4.57 -12.68 -11.53
C LYS A 69 -5.09 -11.90 -12.72
N ASP A 70 -6.24 -11.25 -12.57
CA ASP A 70 -6.86 -10.47 -13.65
C ASP A 70 -6.02 -9.21 -13.94
N TYR A 71 -5.50 -8.55 -12.90
CA TYR A 71 -4.58 -7.42 -13.07
C TYR A 71 -3.27 -7.81 -13.75
N ILE A 72 -2.66 -8.93 -13.34
CA ILE A 72 -1.46 -9.46 -13.99
C ILE A 72 -1.73 -9.76 -15.45
N LYS A 73 -2.86 -10.42 -15.75
CA LYS A 73 -3.24 -10.75 -17.12
C LYS A 73 -3.39 -9.50 -17.97
N ALA A 74 -4.14 -8.50 -17.50
CA ALA A 74 -4.39 -7.26 -18.23
C ALA A 74 -3.11 -6.43 -18.49
N ILE A 75 -2.12 -6.47 -17.58
CA ILE A 75 -0.91 -5.64 -17.68
C ILE A 75 0.23 -6.36 -18.42
N LEU A 76 0.38 -7.68 -18.20
CA LEU A 76 1.58 -8.42 -18.61
C LEU A 76 1.33 -9.51 -19.67
N VAL A 77 0.08 -9.94 -19.87
CA VAL A 77 -0.25 -11.04 -20.79
C VAL A 77 -1.01 -10.50 -22.00
N ASP A 78 -2.10 -9.80 -21.76
CA ASP A 78 -2.94 -9.25 -22.81
C ASP A 78 -2.28 -7.96 -23.32
N LYS A 79 -1.64 -8.04 -24.50
CA LYS A 79 -1.07 -6.85 -25.14
C LYS A 79 -2.18 -5.93 -25.63
N ILE A 80 -2.06 -4.64 -25.33
CA ILE A 80 -2.84 -3.56 -25.95
C ILE A 80 -2.38 -3.37 -27.40
#